data_AF-A0A1A2DFX6-F1
#
_entry.id   AF-A0A1A2DFX6-F1
#
_cell.length_a   1.000
_cell.length_b   1.000
_cell.length_c   1.000
_cell.angle_alpha   90.00
_cell.angle_beta   90.00
_cell.angle_gamma   90.00
#
_symmetry.space_group_name_H-M   'P 1'
#
loop_
_entity.id
_entity.type
_entity.pdbx_description
1 polymer ?
#
loop_
_entity_poly.entity_id
_entity_poly.type
_entity_poly.pdbx_seq_one_letter_code
_entity_poly.pdbx_strand_id
1 'polypeptide(L)'
;MSTARRWSWLIAAALCVIAIAAILIVIPTRRWHNGAPPIPDPLAPGLAALSDQQLAELLPKRSEFPASWAVKDELRYDSFGYFRPQPFHDGIGPEPAECSNVGELAVGASDAAVVSAYDPAGTPSFSYEPHDIRVTLAREFNRSGFDAMIKLVSRCERFDSGRVVFYAVRILEDSRPANGPQRFRIVKTRSTASGDARVARTEYFSYARTSRLVLRGYARTGNQQLLDALFDNTLRRLSAP
;
A
#
# COMPACT_ATOMS: atom_id res chain seq x y z
N MET A 1 0.74 -74.82 -25.95
CA MET A 1 0.62 -73.35 -25.97
C MET A 1 0.16 -72.85 -24.60
N SER A 2 1.06 -72.66 -23.62
CA SER A 2 0.66 -72.25 -22.26
C SER A 2 1.72 -71.52 -21.42
N THR A 3 2.90 -71.23 -21.97
CA THR A 3 3.99 -70.56 -21.24
C THR A 3 4.14 -69.09 -21.61
N ALA A 4 3.98 -68.72 -22.88
CA ALA A 4 4.12 -67.33 -23.34
C ALA A 4 3.07 -66.38 -22.72
N ARG A 5 1.82 -66.85 -22.55
CA ARG A 5 0.72 -66.02 -22.03
C ARG A 5 0.87 -65.69 -20.54
N ARG A 6 1.53 -66.55 -19.75
CA ARG A 6 1.77 -66.28 -18.31
C ARG A 6 2.86 -65.23 -18.09
N TRP A 7 3.87 -65.21 -18.95
CA TRP A 7 4.97 -64.25 -18.85
C TRP A 7 4.54 -62.83 -19.23
N SER A 8 3.69 -62.68 -20.26
CA SER A 8 3.14 -61.36 -20.63
C SER A 8 2.35 -60.71 -19.50
N TRP A 9 1.62 -61.51 -18.70
CA TRP A 9 0.87 -61.01 -17.54
C TRP A 9 1.77 -60.60 -16.39
N LEU A 10 2.85 -61.33 -16.13
CA LEU A 10 3.82 -60.97 -15.09
C LEU A 10 4.59 -59.68 -15.45
N ILE A 11 4.91 -59.48 -16.73
CA ILE A 11 5.56 -58.25 -17.22
C ILE A 11 4.60 -57.07 -17.16
N ALA A 12 3.33 -57.24 -17.55
CA ALA A 12 2.32 -56.20 -17.44
C ALA A 12 2.06 -55.80 -15.97
N ALA A 13 2.00 -56.78 -15.07
CA ALA A 13 1.86 -56.51 -13.64
C ALA A 13 3.07 -55.75 -13.08
N ALA A 14 4.30 -56.14 -13.46
CA ALA A 14 5.52 -55.45 -13.03
C ALA A 14 5.58 -54.00 -13.56
N LEU A 15 5.20 -53.78 -14.82
CA LEU A 15 5.15 -52.44 -15.41
C LEU A 15 4.06 -51.56 -14.78
N CYS A 16 2.91 -52.13 -14.41
CA CYS A 16 1.89 -51.40 -13.65
C CYS A 16 2.39 -50.98 -12.26
N VAL A 17 3.11 -51.85 -11.55
CA VAL A 17 3.69 -51.51 -10.24
C VAL A 17 4.74 -50.41 -10.38
N ILE A 18 5.59 -50.46 -11.41
CA ILE A 18 6.60 -49.43 -11.68
C ILE A 18 5.93 -48.10 -12.08
N ALA A 19 4.86 -48.12 -12.88
CA ALA A 19 4.11 -46.92 -13.26
C ALA A 19 3.42 -46.28 -12.04
N ILE A 20 2.82 -47.09 -11.15
CA ILE A 20 2.22 -46.59 -9.90
C ILE A 20 3.29 -46.00 -8.98
N ALA A 21 4.45 -46.66 -8.85
CA ALA A 21 5.58 -46.14 -8.07
C ALA A 21 6.13 -44.83 -8.66
N ALA A 22 6.21 -44.71 -9.99
CA ALA A 22 6.66 -43.48 -10.65
C ALA A 22 5.65 -42.32 -10.47
N ILE A 23 4.34 -42.60 -10.50
CA ILE A 23 3.30 -41.60 -10.19
C ILE A 23 3.42 -41.14 -8.73
N LEU A 24 3.72 -42.04 -7.79
CA LEU A 24 3.91 -41.68 -6.38
C LEU A 24 5.16 -40.81 -6.12
N ILE A 25 6.19 -40.91 -6.96
CA ILE A 25 7.43 -40.12 -6.84
C ILE A 25 7.31 -38.75 -7.53
N VAL A 26 6.43 -38.61 -8.54
CA VAL A 26 6.26 -37.38 -9.35
C VAL A 26 5.05 -36.54 -8.92
N ILE A 27 4.31 -36.92 -7.88
CA ILE A 27 3.41 -35.97 -7.21
C ILE A 27 4.32 -34.97 -6.50
N PRO A 28 4.38 -33.68 -6.92
CA PRO A 28 4.98 -32.69 -6.08
C PRO A 28 4.20 -32.76 -4.77
N THR A 29 4.87 -33.12 -3.69
CA THR A 29 4.33 -32.93 -2.35
C THR A 29 4.23 -31.42 -2.13
N ARG A 30 3.26 -30.78 -2.79
CA ARG A 30 2.55 -29.66 -2.20
C ARG A 30 1.97 -30.25 -0.95
N ARG A 31 2.75 -30.18 0.14
CA ARG A 31 2.27 -30.28 1.50
C ARG A 31 1.13 -29.28 1.56
N TRP A 32 -0.08 -29.77 1.30
CA TRP A 32 -1.28 -29.13 1.77
C TRP A 32 -1.11 -29.15 3.28
N HIS A 33 -0.61 -28.04 3.81
CA HIS A 33 -0.65 -27.79 5.22
C HIS A 33 -2.13 -27.93 5.59
N ASN A 34 -2.49 -29.06 6.21
CA ASN A 34 -3.57 -29.12 7.18
C ASN A 34 -3.15 -28.30 8.41
N GLY A 35 -2.75 -27.04 8.18
CA GLY A 35 -2.97 -26.03 9.17
C GLY A 35 -4.47 -25.89 9.21
N ALA A 36 -5.07 -26.10 10.37
CA ALA A 36 -6.31 -25.42 10.68
C ALA A 36 -6.24 -24.00 10.09
N PRO A 37 -7.32 -23.44 9.51
CA PRO A 37 -7.32 -22.02 9.19
C PRO A 37 -6.73 -21.33 10.42
N PRO A 38 -5.66 -20.52 10.28
CA PRO A 38 -5.07 -19.88 11.43
C PRO A 38 -6.25 -19.28 12.16
N ILE A 39 -6.46 -19.71 13.41
CA ILE A 39 -7.42 -19.07 14.30
C ILE A 39 -7.15 -17.60 14.07
N PRO A 40 -8.11 -16.82 13.53
CA PRO A 40 -7.86 -15.41 13.28
C PRO A 40 -7.26 -14.91 14.58
N ASP A 41 -6.02 -14.40 14.53
CA ASP A 41 -5.40 -13.77 15.70
C ASP A 41 -6.53 -13.01 16.39
N PRO A 42 -6.87 -13.32 17.66
CA PRO A 42 -8.02 -12.70 18.30
C PRO A 42 -7.90 -11.21 18.00
N LEU A 43 -8.91 -10.66 17.29
CA LEU A 43 -8.92 -9.27 16.85
C LEU A 43 -8.49 -8.45 18.06
N ALA A 44 -7.24 -8.00 18.03
CA ALA A 44 -6.59 -7.57 19.26
C ALA A 44 -7.44 -6.45 19.86
N PRO A 45 -7.64 -6.37 21.18
CA PRO A 45 -8.43 -5.30 21.82
C PRO A 45 -7.77 -3.91 21.72
N GLY A 46 -6.82 -3.72 20.81
CA GLY A 46 -6.17 -2.43 20.52
C GLY A 46 -6.91 -1.62 19.46
N LEU A 47 -6.32 -0.49 19.07
CA LEU A 47 -6.96 0.51 18.20
C LEU A 47 -7.51 -0.06 16.88
N ALA A 48 -6.86 -1.07 16.29
CA ALA A 48 -7.34 -1.68 15.04
C ALA A 48 -8.72 -2.36 15.14
N ALA A 49 -9.17 -2.74 16.34
CA ALA A 49 -10.50 -3.31 16.57
C ALA A 49 -11.61 -2.27 16.77
N LEU A 50 -11.27 -0.99 16.90
CA LEU A 50 -12.24 0.10 16.95
C LEU A 50 -13.08 0.16 15.67
N SER A 51 -14.31 0.66 15.76
CA SER A 51 -15.15 0.92 14.59
C SER A 51 -14.54 2.01 13.69
N ASP A 52 -14.97 2.08 12.42
CA ASP A 52 -14.49 3.12 11.50
C ASP A 52 -14.78 4.53 12.02
N GLN A 53 -15.91 4.70 12.70
CA GLN A 53 -16.27 5.95 13.36
C GLN A 53 -15.31 6.26 14.52
N GLN A 54 -15.02 5.28 15.38
CA GLN A 54 -14.05 5.47 16.47
C GLN A 54 -12.63 5.75 15.94
N LEU A 55 -12.24 5.15 14.81
CA LEU A 55 -10.98 5.45 14.14
C LEU A 55 -10.98 6.86 13.50
N ALA A 56 -12.11 7.30 12.94
CA ALA A 56 -12.28 8.67 12.45
C ALA A 56 -12.15 9.69 13.59
N GLU A 57 -12.53 9.33 14.82
CA GLU A 57 -12.34 10.21 15.97
C GLU A 57 -10.87 10.50 16.30
N LEU A 58 -9.95 9.65 15.85
CA LEU A 58 -8.51 9.80 16.07
C LEU A 58 -7.84 10.72 15.03
N LEU A 59 -8.48 10.93 13.88
CA LEU A 59 -7.98 11.80 12.81
C LEU A 59 -8.01 13.29 13.20
N PRO A 60 -7.25 14.14 12.48
CA PRO A 60 -7.29 15.57 12.69
C PRO A 60 -8.70 16.15 12.62
N LYS A 61 -9.02 17.02 13.59
CA LYS A 61 -10.30 17.72 13.69
C LYS A 61 -10.27 19.03 12.93
N ARG A 62 -11.45 19.54 12.56
CA ARG A 62 -11.59 20.85 11.87
C ARG A 62 -10.82 21.99 12.57
N SER A 63 -10.79 22.00 13.90
CA SER A 63 -10.07 23.00 14.71
C SER A 63 -8.55 22.93 14.59
N GLU A 64 -8.00 21.86 14.03
CA GLU A 64 -6.56 21.68 13.80
C GLU A 64 -6.13 22.19 12.41
N PHE A 65 -7.09 22.55 11.54
CA PHE A 65 -6.83 23.17 10.25
C PHE A 65 -7.00 24.69 10.34
N PRO A 66 -6.43 25.46 9.39
CA PRO A 66 -6.70 26.89 9.28
C PRO A 66 -8.22 27.17 9.19
N ALA A 67 -8.70 28.18 9.91
CA ALA A 67 -10.13 28.45 10.03
C ALA A 67 -10.83 28.77 8.68
N SER A 68 -10.07 29.29 7.70
CA SER A 68 -10.55 29.58 6.35
C SER A 68 -10.70 28.33 5.47
N TRP A 69 -10.17 27.18 5.88
CA TRP A 69 -10.14 25.98 5.05
C TRP A 69 -11.46 25.21 5.11
N ALA A 70 -11.82 24.59 3.99
CA ALA A 70 -12.92 23.65 3.93
C ALA A 70 -12.41 22.25 4.33
N VAL A 71 -12.91 21.71 5.43
CA VAL A 71 -12.55 20.38 5.95
C VAL A 71 -13.72 19.42 5.76
N LYS A 72 -13.42 18.22 5.28
CA LYS A 72 -14.38 17.15 5.04
C LYS A 72 -13.86 15.85 5.64
N ASP A 73 -14.70 15.27 6.50
CA ASP A 73 -14.51 13.93 7.05
C ASP A 73 -15.24 12.92 6.17
N GLU A 74 -14.57 11.82 5.84
CA GLU A 74 -15.12 10.72 5.04
C GLU A 74 -14.86 9.40 5.75
N LEU A 75 -15.93 8.65 6.02
CA LEU A 75 -15.83 7.23 6.32
C LEU A 75 -15.63 6.49 5.00
N ARG A 76 -14.58 5.68 4.91
CA ARG A 76 -14.34 4.82 3.74
C ARG A 76 -14.87 3.45 4.07
N TYR A 77 -16.10 3.16 3.63
CA TYR A 77 -16.64 1.80 3.70
C TYR A 77 -15.83 0.91 2.74
N ASP A 78 -15.20 -0.13 3.30
CA ASP A 78 -14.57 -1.28 2.64
C ASP A 78 -14.05 -1.03 1.22
N SER A 79 -12.86 -0.44 1.09
CA SER A 79 -12.00 -0.72 -0.06
C SER A 79 -11.19 -2.00 0.19
N PHE A 80 -11.89 -3.11 0.44
CA PHE A 80 -11.24 -4.41 0.53
C PHE A 80 -10.64 -4.76 -0.84
N GLY A 81 -9.31 -4.84 -0.91
CA GLY A 81 -8.64 -5.63 -1.92
C GLY A 81 -8.69 -5.15 -3.37
N TYR A 82 -8.75 -3.84 -3.66
CA TYR A 82 -8.29 -3.40 -4.99
C TYR A 82 -6.76 -3.46 -5.05
N PHE A 83 -6.29 -4.67 -5.31
CA PHE A 83 -5.03 -4.95 -5.98
C PHE A 83 -4.92 -4.04 -7.20
N ARG A 84 -3.72 -3.49 -7.42
CA ARG A 84 -3.39 -2.60 -8.54
C ARG A 84 -3.96 -3.14 -9.87
N PRO A 85 -4.40 -2.27 -10.79
CA PRO A 85 -4.31 -2.60 -12.20
C PRO A 85 -2.86 -3.04 -12.47
N GLN A 86 -2.69 -4.17 -13.12
CA GLN A 86 -1.41 -4.60 -13.69
C GLN A 86 -0.74 -3.40 -14.40
N PRO A 87 0.60 -3.29 -14.42
CA PRO A 87 1.23 -2.31 -15.30
C PRO A 87 0.69 -2.53 -16.71
N PHE A 88 -0.12 -1.59 -17.19
CA PHE A 88 -0.62 -1.61 -18.55
C PHE A 88 0.59 -1.25 -19.42
N HIS A 89 1.16 -2.26 -20.08
CA HIS A 89 2.27 -2.09 -21.00
C HIS A 89 1.73 -1.94 -22.41
N ASP A 90 1.31 -0.74 -22.77
CA ASP A 90 1.08 -0.33 -24.15
C ASP A 90 2.37 0.25 -24.80
N GLY A 91 3.50 0.22 -24.09
CA GLY A 91 4.76 0.85 -24.50
C GLY A 91 4.79 2.37 -24.26
N ILE A 92 3.74 2.93 -23.67
CA ILE A 92 3.60 4.35 -23.30
C ILE A 92 3.37 4.39 -21.78
N GLY A 93 4.32 3.81 -21.05
CA GLY A 93 4.27 3.67 -19.60
C GLY A 93 5.45 4.35 -18.93
N PRO A 94 5.36 4.59 -17.62
CA PRO A 94 6.46 5.11 -16.85
C PRO A 94 7.68 4.18 -16.93
N GLU A 95 8.86 4.77 -17.03
CA GLU A 95 10.14 4.05 -17.07
C GLU A 95 10.96 4.41 -15.81
N PRO A 96 11.32 3.43 -14.96
CA PRO A 96 10.95 2.00 -15.02
C PRO A 96 9.47 1.71 -14.74
N ALA A 97 8.95 0.62 -15.34
CA ALA A 97 7.56 0.18 -15.29
C ALA A 97 6.99 0.08 -13.87
N GLU A 98 7.79 -0.45 -12.95
CA GLU A 98 7.46 -0.66 -11.56
C GLU A 98 7.18 0.64 -10.81
N CYS A 99 7.71 1.77 -11.30
CA CYS A 99 7.57 3.09 -10.69
C CYS A 99 6.25 3.79 -11.01
N SER A 100 5.42 3.22 -11.89
CA SER A 100 4.06 3.69 -12.24
C SER A 100 3.18 4.07 -11.06
N ASN A 101 3.38 3.41 -9.93
CA ASN A 101 2.48 3.47 -8.80
C ASN A 101 3.08 4.24 -7.61
N VAL A 102 4.21 4.92 -7.79
CA VAL A 102 4.82 5.77 -6.76
C VAL A 102 3.97 7.03 -6.63
N GLY A 103 2.96 6.96 -5.76
CA GLY A 103 1.92 7.98 -5.54
C GLY A 103 0.57 7.36 -5.15
N GLU A 104 0.29 6.15 -5.64
CA GLU A 104 -0.90 5.33 -5.33
C GLU A 104 -0.48 4.05 -4.59
N LEU A 105 0.39 4.22 -3.61
CA LEU A 105 1.11 3.10 -3.00
C LEU A 105 0.17 2.25 -2.14
N ALA A 106 -0.06 1.01 -2.57
CA ALA A 106 -0.71 -0.01 -1.77
C ALA A 106 0.20 -0.44 -0.61
N VAL A 107 -0.09 0.06 0.59
CA VAL A 107 0.66 -0.22 1.83
C VAL A 107 0.22 -1.50 2.54
N GLY A 108 -0.66 -2.31 1.93
CA GLY A 108 -1.23 -3.51 2.57
C GLY A 108 -2.23 -3.19 3.68
N ALA A 109 -2.99 -2.10 3.52
CA ALA A 109 -3.99 -1.65 4.48
C ALA A 109 -5.33 -1.31 3.80
N SER A 110 -6.43 -1.50 4.52
CA SER A 110 -7.78 -1.11 4.11
C SER A 110 -8.15 0.19 4.79
N ASP A 111 -8.56 1.19 4.03
CA ASP A 111 -8.93 2.50 4.56
C ASP A 111 -10.12 2.34 5.50
N ALA A 112 -10.07 2.99 6.67
CA ALA A 112 -11.17 3.02 7.63
C ALA A 112 -11.77 4.43 7.71
N ALA A 113 -10.92 5.44 7.79
CA ALA A 113 -11.32 6.83 7.91
C ALA A 113 -10.37 7.76 7.16
N VAL A 114 -10.92 8.85 6.63
CA VAL A 114 -10.18 9.89 5.92
C VAL A 114 -10.65 11.25 6.39
N VAL A 115 -9.72 12.16 6.61
CA VAL A 115 -10.00 13.60 6.65
C VAL A 115 -9.26 14.26 5.51
N SER A 116 -9.93 15.19 4.85
CA SER A 116 -9.39 15.96 3.75
C SER A 116 -9.70 17.43 3.93
N ALA A 117 -8.78 18.29 3.50
CA ALA A 117 -8.96 19.72 3.60
C ALA A 117 -8.48 20.42 2.33
N TYR A 118 -9.15 21.52 2.00
CA TYR A 118 -8.92 22.34 0.82
C TYR A 118 -8.86 23.81 1.24
N ASP A 119 -7.93 24.56 0.67
CA ASP A 119 -7.85 26.02 0.82
C ASP A 119 -8.72 26.71 -0.24
N PRO A 120 -9.84 27.36 0.13
CA PRO A 120 -10.67 28.09 -0.82
C PRO A 120 -9.97 29.24 -1.54
N ALA A 121 -8.92 29.81 -0.94
CA ALA A 121 -8.09 30.84 -1.56
C ALA A 121 -6.92 30.25 -2.37
N GLY A 122 -6.71 28.94 -2.30
CA GLY A 122 -5.68 28.22 -3.04
C GLY A 122 -5.98 28.16 -4.53
N THR A 123 -4.95 27.87 -5.32
CA THR A 123 -5.11 27.68 -6.76
C THR A 123 -5.97 26.44 -7.03
N PRO A 124 -7.04 26.52 -7.86
CA PRO A 124 -7.89 25.38 -8.14
C PRO A 124 -7.10 24.20 -8.72
N SER A 125 -7.31 23.02 -8.15
CA SER A 125 -6.68 21.78 -8.58
C SER A 125 -7.35 21.28 -9.86
N PHE A 126 -6.63 21.25 -10.99
CA PHE A 126 -7.06 20.54 -12.21
C PHE A 126 -6.80 19.02 -12.14
N SER A 127 -6.54 18.47 -10.95
CA SER A 127 -6.05 17.09 -10.77
C SER A 127 -7.10 16.16 -10.15
N TYR A 128 -6.84 14.86 -10.29
CA TYR A 128 -7.61 13.78 -9.66
C TYR A 128 -7.67 13.86 -8.12
N GLU A 129 -6.83 14.70 -7.48
CA GLU A 129 -6.84 14.90 -6.03
C GLU A 129 -7.24 16.36 -5.71
N PRO A 130 -8.51 16.61 -5.33
CA PRO A 130 -9.02 17.96 -5.11
C PRO A 130 -8.59 18.58 -3.77
N HIS A 131 -7.87 17.84 -2.92
CA HIS A 131 -7.57 18.23 -1.54
C HIS A 131 -6.13 18.76 -1.40
N ASP A 132 -5.93 19.82 -0.63
CA ASP A 132 -4.59 20.38 -0.34
C ASP A 132 -3.86 19.56 0.70
N ILE A 133 -4.62 18.96 1.63
CA ILE A 133 -4.16 17.98 2.60
C ILE A 133 -5.15 16.82 2.67
N ARG A 134 -4.64 15.60 2.81
CA ARG A 134 -5.43 14.40 3.09
C ARG A 134 -4.70 13.54 4.12
N VAL A 135 -5.39 13.14 5.18
CA VAL A 135 -4.88 12.20 6.18
C VAL A 135 -5.82 11.01 6.24
N THR A 136 -5.29 9.82 6.11
CA THR A 136 -6.04 8.56 6.06
C THR A 136 -5.53 7.61 7.14
N LEU A 137 -6.45 7.04 7.90
CA LEU A 137 -6.18 5.95 8.82
C LEU A 137 -6.75 4.65 8.24
N ALA A 138 -5.90 3.64 8.16
CA ALA A 138 -6.21 2.36 7.54
C ALA A 138 -5.85 1.20 8.48
N ARG A 139 -6.59 0.09 8.41
CA ARG A 139 -6.26 -1.16 9.11
C ARG A 139 -5.26 -1.95 8.30
N GLU A 140 -4.14 -2.30 8.92
CA GLU A 140 -3.12 -3.14 8.31
C GLU A 140 -3.61 -4.59 8.26
N PHE A 141 -3.74 -5.14 7.05
CA PHE A 141 -4.03 -6.56 6.84
C PHE A 141 -2.80 -7.33 6.34
N ASN A 142 -1.84 -6.67 5.71
CA ASN A 142 -0.60 -7.29 5.25
C ASN A 142 0.64 -6.45 5.60
N ARG A 143 1.38 -6.92 6.60
CA ARG A 143 2.62 -6.32 7.09
C ARG A 143 3.70 -6.16 6.01
N SER A 144 3.80 -7.11 5.08
CA SER A 144 4.81 -7.05 4.03
C SER A 144 4.51 -5.95 3.00
N GLY A 145 3.27 -5.44 2.95
CA GLY A 145 2.87 -4.37 2.05
C GLY A 145 3.59 -3.05 2.35
N PHE A 146 3.71 -2.69 3.63
CA PHE A 146 4.41 -1.49 4.05
C PHE A 146 5.90 -1.53 3.69
N ASP A 147 6.57 -2.67 3.95
CA ASP A 147 7.98 -2.84 3.60
C ASP A 147 8.21 -2.92 2.09
N ALA A 148 7.29 -3.54 1.34
CA ALA A 148 7.34 -3.59 -0.11
C ALA A 148 7.18 -2.20 -0.73
N MET A 149 6.31 -1.36 -0.16
CA MET A 149 6.16 0.04 -0.53
C MET A 149 7.47 0.80 -0.36
N ILE A 150 8.10 0.71 0.83
CA ILE A 150 9.39 1.37 1.08
C ILE A 150 10.43 0.92 0.06
N LYS A 151 10.58 -0.39 -0.13
CA LYS A 151 11.54 -0.95 -1.09
C LYS A 151 11.29 -0.46 -2.52
N LEU A 152 10.04 -0.35 -2.94
CA LEU A 152 9.70 0.16 -4.26
C LEU A 152 10.12 1.62 -4.41
N VAL A 153 9.75 2.46 -3.44
CA VAL A 153 10.08 3.90 -3.45
C VAL A 153 11.58 4.12 -3.47
N SER A 154 12.36 3.34 -2.71
CA SER A 154 13.83 3.42 -2.72
C SER A 154 14.47 3.07 -4.07
N ARG A 155 13.77 2.41 -5.00
CA ARG A 155 14.27 2.15 -6.35
C ARG A 155 13.78 3.15 -7.39
N CYS A 156 12.81 3.99 -7.03
CA CYS A 156 12.11 4.88 -7.94
C CYS A 156 12.42 6.35 -7.67
N GLU A 157 13.71 6.67 -7.50
CA GLU A 157 14.17 8.04 -7.24
C GLU A 157 13.89 8.99 -8.41
N ARG A 158 13.95 8.48 -9.65
CA ARG A 158 13.57 9.20 -10.86
C ARG A 158 12.86 8.25 -11.81
N PHE A 159 11.76 8.72 -12.38
CA PHE A 159 11.03 8.00 -13.42
C PHE A 159 10.20 9.01 -14.22
N ASP A 160 9.97 8.74 -15.49
CA ASP A 160 9.04 9.52 -16.31
C ASP A 160 7.70 8.78 -16.43
N SER A 161 6.66 9.41 -17.01
CA SER A 161 5.37 8.76 -17.30
C SER A 161 5.24 8.25 -18.74
N GLY A 162 6.34 8.01 -19.44
CA GLY A 162 6.39 7.63 -20.85
C GLY A 162 6.20 8.78 -21.85
N ARG A 163 6.30 10.05 -21.41
CA ARG A 163 6.06 11.25 -22.25
C ARG A 163 6.92 12.46 -21.85
N VAL A 164 6.27 13.56 -21.47
CA VAL A 164 6.86 14.88 -21.17
C VAL A 164 6.86 15.21 -19.68
N VAL A 165 6.44 14.27 -18.83
CA VAL A 165 6.34 14.46 -17.38
C VAL A 165 7.41 13.61 -16.72
N PHE A 166 8.23 14.25 -15.89
CA PHE A 166 9.28 13.62 -15.11
C PHE A 166 8.93 13.70 -13.63
N TYR A 167 9.24 12.64 -12.92
CA TYR A 167 9.12 12.57 -11.48
C TYR A 167 10.48 12.40 -10.84
N ALA A 168 10.69 13.13 -9.75
CA ALA A 168 11.79 12.93 -8.83
C ALA A 168 11.20 12.63 -7.45
N VAL A 169 11.68 11.58 -6.81
CA VAL A 169 11.27 11.16 -5.48
C VAL A 169 12.48 11.19 -4.57
N ARG A 170 12.31 11.81 -3.41
CA ARG A 170 13.34 11.87 -2.36
C ARG A 170 12.75 11.40 -1.05
N ILE A 171 13.47 10.50 -0.38
CA ILE A 171 13.15 10.05 0.96
C ILE A 171 13.56 11.15 1.94
N LEU A 172 12.62 11.57 2.78
CA LEU A 172 12.81 12.56 3.85
C LEU A 172 13.00 11.89 5.22
N GLU A 173 12.41 10.72 5.43
CA GLU A 173 12.51 9.94 6.66
C GLU A 173 12.32 8.44 6.36
N ASP A 174 13.13 7.58 6.98
CA ASP A 174 12.88 6.13 7.14
C ASP A 174 13.34 5.76 8.56
N SER A 175 12.43 5.79 9.52
CA SER A 175 12.73 5.57 10.94
C SER A 175 12.01 4.33 11.46
N ARG A 176 12.74 3.48 12.19
CA ARG A 176 12.30 2.15 12.66
C ARG A 176 12.70 1.91 14.12
N PRO A 177 12.20 2.72 15.07
CA PRO A 177 12.51 2.54 16.47
C PRO A 177 12.00 1.17 16.98
N ALA A 178 12.74 0.53 17.88
CA ALA A 178 12.37 -0.78 18.43
C ALA A 178 11.03 -0.75 19.19
N ASN A 179 10.73 0.37 19.85
CA ASN A 179 9.57 0.55 20.73
C ASN A 179 8.69 1.73 20.30
N GLY A 180 8.48 1.91 19.00
CA GLY A 180 7.70 3.05 18.50
C GLY A 180 7.14 2.84 17.11
N PRO A 181 6.37 3.82 16.61
CA PRO A 181 5.85 3.77 15.25
C PRO A 181 6.99 3.77 14.23
N GLN A 182 6.91 2.90 13.24
CA GLN A 182 7.74 2.99 12.03
C GLN A 182 7.23 4.16 11.21
N ARG A 183 8.12 5.05 10.75
CA ARG A 183 7.76 6.20 9.92
C ARG A 183 8.54 6.19 8.61
N PHE A 184 7.89 6.63 7.54
CA PHE A 184 8.47 6.78 6.22
C PHE A 184 7.90 8.02 5.56
N ARG A 185 8.74 8.95 5.09
CA ARG A 185 8.31 10.20 4.46
C ARG A 185 9.03 10.40 3.15
N ILE A 186 8.31 10.85 2.14
CA ILE A 186 8.87 11.20 0.85
C ILE A 186 8.34 12.54 0.35
N VAL A 187 9.11 13.14 -0.54
CA VAL A 187 8.66 14.21 -1.42
C VAL A 187 8.72 13.71 -2.86
N LYS A 188 7.67 13.98 -3.62
CA LYS A 188 7.56 13.70 -5.05
C LYS A 188 7.42 15.01 -5.79
N THR A 189 8.39 15.33 -6.62
CA THR A 189 8.33 16.48 -7.52
C THR A 189 7.96 15.99 -8.91
N ARG A 190 6.94 16.59 -9.49
CA ARG A 190 6.56 16.47 -10.89
C ARG A 190 7.13 17.66 -11.63
N SER A 191 7.74 17.44 -12.79
CA SER A 191 8.16 18.48 -13.73
C SER A 191 7.74 18.12 -15.15
N THR A 192 7.80 19.08 -16.06
CA THR A 192 7.59 18.84 -17.50
C THR A 192 8.77 19.28 -18.33
N ALA A 193 8.93 18.68 -19.52
CA ALA A 193 9.96 19.10 -20.49
C ALA A 193 9.86 20.59 -20.86
N SER A 194 8.65 21.16 -20.85
CA SER A 194 8.41 22.59 -21.12
C SER A 194 8.78 23.51 -19.96
N GLY A 195 9.07 22.97 -18.76
CA GLY A 195 9.29 23.76 -17.56
C GLY A 195 8.06 24.54 -17.09
N ASP A 196 6.84 24.17 -17.53
CA ASP A 196 5.62 24.88 -17.16
C ASP A 196 5.36 24.77 -15.66
N ALA A 197 5.52 25.89 -14.96
CA ALA A 197 5.30 26.00 -13.52
C ALA A 197 3.87 25.65 -13.10
N ARG A 198 2.89 25.69 -14.02
CA ARG A 198 1.51 25.26 -13.74
C ARG A 198 1.37 23.74 -13.62
N VAL A 199 2.30 22.99 -14.22
CA VAL A 199 2.31 21.51 -14.19
C VAL A 199 3.38 20.98 -13.23
N ALA A 200 4.43 21.75 -13.00
CA ALA A 200 5.43 21.47 -11.99
C ALA A 200 4.79 21.56 -10.59
N ARG A 201 4.87 20.48 -9.81
CA ARG A 201 4.29 20.44 -8.46
C ARG A 201 5.11 19.57 -7.54
N THR A 202 5.07 19.88 -6.26
CA THR A 202 5.75 19.11 -5.21
C THR A 202 4.69 18.57 -4.26
N GLU A 203 4.66 17.27 -4.11
CA GLU A 203 3.73 16.53 -3.27
C GLU A 203 4.51 15.89 -2.12
N TYR A 204 3.97 15.99 -0.92
CA TYR A 204 4.56 15.43 0.29
C TYR A 204 3.72 14.26 0.75
N PHE A 205 4.36 13.13 1.05
CA PHE A 205 3.71 11.95 1.56
C PHE A 205 4.35 11.51 2.86
N SER A 206 3.52 11.25 3.87
CA SER A 206 3.93 10.75 5.18
C SER A 206 3.24 9.43 5.46
N TYR A 207 3.98 8.44 5.91
CA TYR A 207 3.47 7.11 6.26
C TYR A 207 3.95 6.74 7.66
N ALA A 208 3.07 6.14 8.44
CA ALA A 208 3.44 5.58 9.72
C ALA A 208 2.66 4.30 9.99
N ARG A 209 3.30 3.39 10.70
CA ARG A 209 2.76 2.10 11.04
C ARG A 209 2.89 1.86 12.54
N THR A 210 1.77 1.59 13.18
CA THR A 210 1.68 1.31 14.63
C THR A 210 0.41 0.54 14.94
N SER A 211 0.41 -0.34 15.94
CA SER A 211 -0.81 -0.98 16.46
C SER A 211 -1.74 -1.64 15.40
N ARG A 212 -1.17 -2.26 14.35
CA ARG A 212 -1.88 -2.78 13.16
C ARG A 212 -2.72 -1.74 12.40
N LEU A 213 -2.34 -0.48 12.51
CA LEU A 213 -2.86 0.64 11.74
C LEU A 213 -1.75 1.20 10.86
N VAL A 214 -2.14 1.73 9.70
CA VAL A 214 -1.30 2.54 8.84
C VAL A 214 -1.92 3.93 8.73
N LEU A 215 -1.17 4.93 9.16
CA LEU A 215 -1.49 6.34 8.96
C LEU A 215 -0.80 6.81 7.68
N ARG A 216 -1.55 7.44 6.78
CA ARG A 216 -1.03 8.03 5.54
C ARG A 216 -1.41 9.50 5.48
N GLY A 217 -0.49 10.32 5.04
CA GLY A 217 -0.64 11.75 4.88
C GLY A 217 -0.22 12.16 3.49
N TYR A 218 -0.93 13.11 2.91
CA TYR A 218 -0.63 13.76 1.65
C TYR A 218 -0.77 15.27 1.82
N ALA A 219 0.13 16.03 1.21
CA ALA A 219 0.00 17.47 1.08
C ALA A 219 0.57 17.99 -0.24
N ARG A 220 -0.09 19.02 -0.77
CA ARG A 220 0.39 19.78 -1.93
C ARG A 220 1.50 20.75 -1.56
N THR A 221 2.12 21.34 -2.59
CA THR A 221 3.16 22.36 -2.48
C THR A 221 2.77 23.43 -1.45
N GLY A 222 3.69 23.76 -0.53
CA GLY A 222 3.47 24.78 0.50
C GLY A 222 2.84 24.26 1.80
N ASN A 223 2.26 23.06 1.81
CA ASN A 223 1.51 22.54 2.96
C ASN A 223 2.27 21.48 3.79
N GLN A 224 3.58 21.32 3.57
CA GLN A 224 4.40 20.31 4.26
C GLN A 224 4.37 20.47 5.78
N GLN A 225 4.58 21.69 6.30
CA GLN A 225 4.67 21.91 7.75
C GLN A 225 3.31 21.65 8.44
N LEU A 226 2.22 22.05 7.79
CA LEU A 226 0.87 21.77 8.30
C LEU A 226 0.60 20.25 8.30
N LEU A 227 0.98 19.54 7.23
CA LEU A 227 0.89 18.08 7.20
C LEU A 227 1.69 17.44 8.33
N ASP A 228 2.95 17.85 8.50
CA ASP A 228 3.83 17.29 9.54
C ASP A 228 3.20 17.44 10.93
N ALA A 229 2.65 18.62 11.26
CA ALA A 229 1.97 18.86 12.53
C ALA A 229 0.73 17.99 12.72
N LEU A 230 -0.17 17.92 11.72
CA LEU A 230 -1.38 17.10 11.76
C LEU A 230 -1.04 15.61 11.91
N PHE A 231 -0.03 15.16 11.17
CA PHE A 231 0.43 13.78 11.15
C PHE A 231 1.05 13.38 12.49
N ASP A 232 1.93 14.22 13.05
CA ASP A 232 2.56 13.99 14.35
C ASP A 232 1.56 13.99 15.50
N ASN A 233 0.60 14.92 15.50
CA ASN A 233 -0.49 14.94 16.48
C ASN A 233 -1.31 13.65 16.41
N THR A 234 -1.69 13.22 15.21
CA THR A 234 -2.45 11.99 15.00
C THR A 234 -1.66 10.77 15.45
N LEU A 235 -0.38 10.68 15.08
CA LEU A 235 0.46 9.56 15.46
C LEU A 235 0.67 9.47 16.98
N ARG A 236 0.73 10.62 17.68
CA ARG A 236 0.74 10.66 19.15
C ARG A 236 -0.55 10.09 19.75
N ARG A 237 -1.72 10.42 19.20
CA ARG A 237 -3.01 9.83 19.62
C ARG A 237 -3.05 8.33 19.41
N LEU A 238 -2.50 7.85 18.30
CA LEU A 238 -2.42 6.42 17.97
C LEU A 238 -1.39 5.64 18.80
N SER A 239 -0.45 6.34 19.43
CA SER A 239 0.63 5.74 20.23
C SER A 239 0.46 5.99 21.73
N ALA A 240 -0.61 6.68 22.13
CA ALA A 240 -0.97 6.84 23.53
C ALA A 240 -1.44 5.49 24.10
N PRO A 241 -1.01 5.13 25.32
CA PRO A 241 -1.35 3.85 25.96
C PRO A 241 -2.85 3.70 26.25
#